data_AF-A0A3E0QRG9-F1
#
_entry.id   AF-A0A3E0QRG9-F1
#
_cell.length_a   1.000
_cell.length_b   1.000
_cell.length_c   1.000
_cell.angle_alpha   90.00
_cell.angle_beta   90.00
_cell.angle_gamma   90.00
#
_symmetry.space_group_name_H-M   'P 1'
#
loop_
_entity.id
_entity.type
_entity.pdbx_description
1 polymer ?
#
loop_
_entity_poly.entity_id
_entity_poly.type
_entity_poly.pdbx_seq_one_letter_code
_entity_poly.pdbx_strand_id
1 'polypeptide(L)'
;MKRNKLVLLVLLVFLFITPSASASEVFTFSQLKELAESVGFSPSISSTIAAIGLAESSGNPNAHNDDLSTADNSYGLMQINMINFPYYQLGNSRLKEFGIDSNEELFDPVVNMKAAKRIYDTSGLTAWSVYRQGTYKKHLP
;
A
#
# COMPACT_ATOMS: atom_id res chain seq x y z
N MET A 1 -18.37 60.20 -22.61
CA MET A 1 -19.17 59.41 -21.64
C MET A 1 -20.11 58.53 -22.47
N LYS A 2 -20.15 57.19 -22.51
CA LYS A 2 -19.52 56.03 -21.86
C LYS A 2 -19.52 54.91 -22.94
N ARG A 3 -18.46 54.11 -23.09
CA ARG A 3 -18.49 52.89 -23.92
C ARG A 3 -19.01 51.74 -23.06
N ASN A 4 -20.13 51.15 -23.47
CA ASN A 4 -20.70 49.97 -22.84
C ASN A 4 -19.79 48.76 -23.12
N LYS A 5 -19.22 48.17 -22.08
CA LYS A 5 -18.56 46.86 -22.16
C LYS A 5 -19.56 45.81 -21.68
N LEU A 6 -20.05 45.00 -22.62
CA LEU A 6 -20.80 43.79 -22.36
C LEU A 6 -19.82 42.75 -21.79
N VAL A 7 -20.01 42.35 -20.53
CA VAL A 7 -19.24 41.26 -19.92
C VAL A 7 -20.00 39.97 -20.19
N LEU A 8 -19.44 39.10 -21.04
CA LEU A 8 -19.95 37.77 -21.29
C LEU A 8 -19.45 36.85 -20.17
N LEU A 9 -20.33 36.50 -19.22
CA LEU A 9 -20.04 35.54 -18.17
C LEU A 9 -20.24 34.12 -18.73
N VAL A 10 -19.15 33.44 -19.09
CA VAL A 10 -19.17 32.01 -19.42
C VAL A 10 -19.13 31.23 -18.11
N LEU A 11 -20.29 30.72 -17.67
CA LEU A 11 -20.37 29.81 -16.53
C LEU A 11 -19.94 28.41 -17.01
N LEU A 12 -18.69 28.04 -16.79
CA LEU A 12 -18.21 26.67 -17.01
C LEU A 12 -18.58 25.83 -15.79
N VAL A 13 -19.70 25.11 -15.87
CA VAL A 13 -20.07 24.10 -14.87
C VAL A 13 -19.21 22.86 -15.13
N PHE A 14 -18.13 22.70 -14.38
CA PHE A 14 -17.46 21.41 -14.29
C PHE A 14 -18.36 20.48 -13.47
N LEU A 15 -19.05 19.58 -14.16
CA LEU A 15 -19.74 18.46 -13.55
C LEU A 15 -18.66 17.58 -12.90
N PHE A 16 -18.48 17.68 -11.59
CA PHE A 16 -17.64 16.73 -10.85
C PHE A 16 -18.36 15.39 -10.87
N ILE A 17 -17.95 14.52 -11.79
CA ILE A 17 -18.30 13.10 -11.72
C ILE A 17 -17.61 12.57 -10.46
N THR A 18 -18.37 12.37 -9.39
CA THR A 18 -17.90 11.61 -8.25
C THR A 18 -17.79 10.14 -8.67
N PRO A 19 -16.61 9.51 -8.67
CA PRO A 19 -16.57 8.07 -8.76
C PRO A 19 -17.20 7.50 -7.48
N SER A 20 -18.32 6.77 -7.63
CA SER A 20 -18.89 5.94 -6.56
C SER A 20 -17.81 4.96 -6.08
N ALA A 21 -17.71 4.78 -4.75
CA ALA A 21 -16.78 3.84 -4.13
C ALA A 21 -16.99 2.42 -4.68
N SER A 22 -16.01 1.98 -5.48
CA SER A 22 -15.95 0.70 -6.19
C SER A 22 -15.78 -0.50 -5.26
N ALA A 23 -16.13 -1.69 -5.76
CA ALA A 23 -15.64 -2.95 -5.23
C ALA A 23 -14.12 -2.87 -5.00
N SER A 24 -13.63 -3.38 -3.86
CA SER A 24 -12.20 -3.42 -3.50
C SER A 24 -11.36 -3.89 -4.69
N GLU A 25 -10.64 -2.98 -5.34
CA GLU A 25 -9.79 -3.34 -6.48
C GLU A 25 -8.68 -4.28 -6.00
N VAL A 26 -8.64 -5.49 -6.58
CA VAL A 26 -7.52 -6.40 -6.41
C VAL A 26 -6.41 -5.93 -7.35
N PHE A 27 -5.23 -5.66 -6.79
CA PHE A 27 -4.09 -5.17 -7.54
C PHE A 27 -3.43 -6.29 -8.36
N THR A 28 -3.19 -6.00 -9.63
CA THR A 28 -2.38 -6.84 -10.52
C THR A 28 -0.88 -6.67 -10.27
N PHE A 29 -0.06 -7.55 -10.85
CA PHE A 29 1.41 -7.42 -10.82
C PHE A 29 1.88 -6.03 -11.29
N SER A 30 1.38 -5.57 -12.44
CA SER A 30 1.79 -4.28 -13.01
C SER A 30 1.40 -3.11 -12.11
N GLN A 31 0.19 -3.11 -11.55
CA GLN A 31 -0.25 -2.08 -10.60
C GLN A 31 0.60 -2.08 -9.33
N LEU A 32 0.97 -3.24 -8.78
CA LEU A 32 1.87 -3.32 -7.62
C LEU A 32 3.28 -2.84 -7.93
N LYS A 33 3.80 -3.14 -9.13
CA LYS A 33 5.11 -2.67 -9.56
C LYS A 33 5.13 -1.15 -9.69
N GLU A 34 4.12 -0.56 -10.32
CA GLU A 34 3.95 0.89 -10.44
C GLU A 34 3.79 1.56 -9.07
N LEU A 35 2.98 0.95 -8.19
CA LEU A 35 2.82 1.43 -6.82
C LEU A 35 4.15 1.41 -6.05
N ALA A 36 4.92 0.33 -6.15
CA ALA A 36 6.24 0.23 -5.52
C ALA A 36 7.19 1.33 -6.03
N GLU A 37 7.24 1.56 -7.34
CA GLU A 37 8.05 2.63 -7.93
C GLU A 37 7.59 4.03 -7.46
N SER A 38 6.28 4.25 -7.34
CA SER A 38 5.71 5.53 -6.90
C SER A 38 6.11 5.93 -5.48
N VAL A 39 6.43 4.95 -4.62
CA VAL A 39 6.90 5.19 -3.25
C VAL A 39 8.43 5.09 -3.10
N GLY A 40 9.16 4.97 -4.21
CA GLY A 40 10.61 5.08 -4.27
C GLY A 40 11.39 3.76 -4.22
N PHE A 41 10.76 2.60 -4.47
CA PHE A 41 11.52 1.40 -4.81
C PHE A 41 12.21 1.60 -6.18
N SER A 42 13.44 1.11 -6.33
CA SER A 42 14.14 1.20 -7.62
C SER A 42 13.49 0.30 -8.68
N PRO A 43 13.55 0.67 -9.96
CA PRO A 43 13.03 -0.18 -11.04
C PRO A 43 13.64 -1.59 -11.08
N SER A 44 14.86 -1.75 -10.56
CA SER A 44 15.55 -3.05 -10.47
C SER A 44 14.95 -4.00 -9.43
N ILE A 45 14.18 -3.50 -8.45
CA ILE A 45 13.59 -4.33 -7.39
C ILE A 45 12.06 -4.33 -7.38
N SER A 46 11.42 -3.37 -8.07
CA SER A 46 9.96 -3.21 -8.08
C SER A 46 9.21 -4.46 -8.53
N SER A 47 9.73 -5.21 -9.51
CA SER A 47 9.16 -6.50 -9.94
C SER A 47 9.17 -7.55 -8.82
N THR A 48 10.24 -7.60 -8.02
CA THR A 48 10.31 -8.50 -6.86
C THR A 48 9.32 -8.08 -5.77
N ILE A 49 9.20 -6.79 -5.49
CA ILE A 49 8.23 -6.26 -4.51
C ILE A 49 6.79 -6.56 -4.95
N ALA A 50 6.47 -6.38 -6.23
CA ALA A 50 5.16 -6.70 -6.77
C ALA A 50 4.82 -8.20 -6.61
N ALA A 51 5.77 -9.08 -6.93
CA ALA A 51 5.59 -10.51 -6.73
C ALA A 51 5.45 -10.91 -5.25
N ILE A 52 6.15 -10.23 -4.33
CA ILE A 52 5.96 -10.41 -2.89
C ILE A 52 4.54 -9.98 -2.50
N GLY A 53 4.08 -8.81 -2.91
CA GLY A 53 2.72 -8.33 -2.60
C GLY A 53 1.62 -9.29 -3.08
N LEU A 54 1.77 -9.87 -4.27
CA LEU A 54 0.85 -10.90 -4.75
C LEU A 54 0.92 -12.20 -3.94
N ALA A 55 2.11 -12.63 -3.51
CA ALA A 55 2.26 -13.83 -2.70
C ALA A 55 1.69 -13.65 -1.28
N GLU A 56 1.79 -12.44 -0.72
CA GLU A 56 1.33 -12.10 0.63
C GLU A 56 -0.19 -11.90 0.69
N SER A 57 -0.77 -11.16 -0.28
CA SER A 57 -2.18 -10.72 -0.19
C SER A 57 -3.08 -11.15 -1.35
N SER A 58 -2.52 -11.84 -2.35
CA SER A 58 -3.19 -12.03 -3.65
C SER A 58 -3.61 -10.71 -4.32
N GLY A 59 -2.95 -9.60 -3.98
CA GLY A 59 -3.29 -8.26 -4.48
C GLY A 59 -4.45 -7.59 -3.74
N ASN A 60 -4.96 -8.17 -2.65
CA ASN A 60 -6.07 -7.60 -1.89
C ASN A 60 -5.56 -6.52 -0.90
N PRO A 61 -5.89 -5.23 -1.09
CA PRO A 61 -5.45 -4.18 -0.16
C PRO A 61 -6.10 -4.27 1.22
N ASN A 62 -7.22 -4.98 1.34
CA ASN A 62 -7.93 -5.22 2.60
C ASN A 62 -7.56 -6.56 3.25
N ALA A 63 -6.47 -7.22 2.82
CA ALA A 63 -6.03 -8.47 3.44
C ALA A 63 -5.60 -8.24 4.89
N HIS A 64 -6.11 -9.05 5.82
CA HIS A 64 -5.75 -9.01 7.23
C HIS A 64 -5.58 -10.44 7.75
N ASN A 65 -4.43 -10.72 8.35
CA ASN A 65 -4.17 -11.97 9.08
C ASN A 65 -4.00 -11.63 10.57
N ASP A 66 -4.97 -11.99 11.39
CA ASP A 66 -5.00 -11.77 12.84
C ASP A 66 -4.69 -13.03 13.66
N ASP A 67 -4.10 -14.06 13.03
CA ASP A 67 -3.72 -15.30 13.71
C ASP A 67 -2.52 -15.09 14.63
N LEU A 68 -2.82 -14.75 15.88
CA LEU A 68 -1.82 -14.59 16.93
C LEU A 68 -1.05 -15.89 17.24
N SER A 69 -1.56 -17.07 16.86
CA SER A 69 -0.87 -18.35 17.07
C SER A 69 0.35 -18.52 16.17
N THR A 70 0.35 -17.86 15.00
CA THR A 70 1.50 -17.78 14.09
C THR A 70 2.32 -16.50 14.30
N ALA A 71 2.03 -15.75 15.36
CA ALA A 71 2.57 -14.43 15.64
C ALA A 71 2.29 -13.40 14.52
N ASP A 72 1.10 -13.49 13.91
CA ASP A 72 0.63 -12.55 12.90
C ASP A 72 -0.44 -11.60 13.43
N ASN A 73 -0.28 -10.34 13.05
CA ASN A 73 -1.33 -9.34 13.00
C ASN A 73 -1.02 -8.42 11.81
N SER A 74 -1.16 -8.96 10.60
CA SER A 74 -0.52 -8.46 9.38
C SER A 74 -1.53 -7.84 8.42
N TYR A 75 -1.23 -6.64 7.92
CA TYR A 75 -2.20 -5.79 7.20
C TYR A 75 -1.79 -5.50 5.74
N GLY A 76 -2.80 -5.47 4.88
CA GLY A 76 -2.78 -4.97 3.51
C GLY A 76 -1.89 -5.73 2.54
N LEU A 77 -1.57 -5.06 1.43
CA LEU A 77 -0.90 -5.64 0.26
C LEU A 77 0.40 -6.38 0.59
N MET A 78 1.19 -5.81 1.50
CA MET A 78 2.52 -6.28 1.86
C MET A 78 2.56 -7.01 3.20
N GLN A 79 1.38 -7.32 3.77
CA GLN A 79 1.20 -8.03 5.05
C GLN A 79 2.12 -7.48 6.15
N ILE A 80 1.96 -6.19 6.43
CA ILE A 80 2.75 -5.48 7.44
C ILE A 80 2.33 -5.93 8.83
N ASN A 81 3.16 -6.75 9.48
CA ASN A 81 2.90 -7.25 10.84
C ASN A 81 2.89 -6.13 11.91
N MET A 82 1.79 -5.97 12.62
CA MET A 82 1.57 -4.99 13.68
C MET A 82 1.33 -5.66 15.04
N ILE A 83 1.93 -6.84 15.26
CA ILE A 83 1.67 -7.61 16.47
C ILE A 83 2.15 -6.88 17.73
N ASN A 84 1.37 -7.02 18.79
CA ASN A 84 1.73 -6.57 20.13
C ASN A 84 1.46 -7.72 21.11
N PHE A 85 2.44 -8.02 21.95
CA PHE A 85 2.39 -8.93 23.09
C PHE A 85 2.86 -8.20 24.36
N PRO A 86 2.56 -8.69 25.59
CA PRO A 86 2.86 -7.98 26.84
C PRO A 86 4.28 -7.38 26.98
N TYR A 87 5.28 -8.02 26.37
CA TYR A 87 6.68 -7.55 26.39
C TYR A 87 7.29 -7.31 25.00
N TYR A 88 6.47 -7.31 23.95
CA TYR A 88 6.90 -7.10 22.57
C TYR A 88 5.88 -6.24 21.83
N GLN A 89 6.19 -4.96 21.63
CA GLN A 89 5.25 -3.96 21.13
C GLN A 89 5.63 -3.50 19.70
N LEU A 90 5.68 -4.43 18.76
CA LEU A 90 6.08 -4.14 17.38
C LEU A 90 5.11 -3.18 16.71
N GLY A 91 3.81 -3.44 16.81
CA GLY A 91 2.77 -2.57 16.28
C GLY A 91 2.92 -1.12 16.75
N ASN A 92 3.07 -0.92 18.07
CA ASN A 92 3.23 0.44 18.63
C ASN A 92 4.49 1.15 18.15
N SER A 93 5.58 0.41 17.91
CA SER A 93 6.81 0.96 17.37
C SER A 93 6.64 1.35 15.90
N ARG A 94 5.93 0.52 15.12
CA ARG A 94 5.64 0.73 13.71
C ARG A 94 4.67 1.88 13.45
N LEU A 95 3.66 2.09 14.30
CA LEU A 95 2.78 3.27 14.21
C LEU A 95 3.61 4.56 14.19
N LYS A 96 4.57 4.68 15.13
CA LYS A 96 5.49 5.83 15.21
C LYS A 96 6.44 5.89 14.02
N GLU A 97 6.98 4.74 13.60
CA GLU A 97 7.92 4.66 12.49
C GLU A 97 7.29 5.04 11.14
N PHE A 98 6.04 4.63 10.91
CA PHE A 98 5.32 4.88 9.67
C PHE A 98 4.57 6.20 9.68
N GLY A 99 4.41 6.83 10.86
CA GLY A 99 3.68 8.08 11.01
C GLY A 99 2.19 7.92 10.76
N ILE A 100 1.61 6.82 11.25
CA ILE A 100 0.19 6.49 11.16
C ILE A 100 -0.41 6.41 12.57
N ASP A 101 -1.69 6.74 12.70
CA ASP A 101 -2.42 6.78 13.96
C ASP A 101 -3.07 5.43 14.29
N SER A 102 -3.39 4.62 13.27
CA SER A 102 -3.98 3.29 13.48
C SER A 102 -3.51 2.23 12.47
N ASN A 103 -3.72 0.95 12.80
CA ASN A 103 -3.33 -0.15 11.92
C ASN A 103 -4.16 -0.17 10.62
N GLU A 104 -5.43 0.28 10.69
CA GLU A 104 -6.37 0.29 9.57
C GLU A 104 -5.91 1.20 8.43
N GLU A 105 -5.06 2.19 8.70
CA GLU A 105 -4.42 3.00 7.65
C GLU A 105 -3.55 2.16 6.71
N LEU A 106 -3.07 0.99 7.15
CA LEU A 106 -2.34 0.04 6.31
C LEU A 106 -3.23 -0.67 5.28
N PHE A 107 -4.55 -0.45 5.28
CA PHE A 107 -5.42 -0.86 4.17
C PHE A 107 -5.39 0.13 3.00
N ASP A 108 -4.89 1.36 3.21
CA ASP A 108 -4.57 2.24 2.09
C ASP A 108 -3.33 1.69 1.34
N PRO A 109 -3.44 1.40 0.02
CA PRO A 109 -2.35 0.81 -0.73
C PRO A 109 -1.05 1.62 -0.70
N VAL A 110 -1.13 2.95 -0.71
CA VAL A 110 0.03 3.85 -0.73
C VAL A 110 0.69 3.87 0.64
N VAL A 111 -0.09 3.96 1.72
CA VAL A 111 0.42 3.88 3.10
C VAL A 111 1.09 2.52 3.34
N ASN A 112 0.44 1.42 2.94
CA ASN A 112 0.99 0.06 3.07
C ASN A 112 2.32 -0.11 2.33
N MET A 113 2.41 0.37 1.08
CA MET A 113 3.63 0.26 0.30
C MET A 113 4.75 1.16 0.83
N LYS A 114 4.43 2.34 1.39
CA LYS A 114 5.42 3.18 2.11
C LYS A 114 5.96 2.49 3.36
N ALA A 115 5.12 1.84 4.15
CA ALA A 115 5.55 1.03 5.29
C ALA A 115 6.46 -0.12 4.82
N ALA A 116 6.11 -0.80 3.72
CA ALA A 116 6.95 -1.84 3.13
C ALA A 116 8.31 -1.29 2.67
N LYS A 117 8.35 -0.10 2.05
CA LYS A 117 9.61 0.57 1.68
C LYS A 117 10.49 0.83 2.90
N ARG A 118 9.90 1.31 3.99
CA ARG A 118 10.62 1.55 5.23
C ARG A 118 11.23 0.27 5.82
N ILE A 119 10.48 -0.83 5.83
CA ILE A 119 10.97 -2.15 6.25
C ILE A 119 12.09 -2.63 5.31
N TYR A 120 11.91 -2.49 4.00
CA TYR A 120 12.92 -2.88 3.02
C TYR A 120 14.25 -2.12 3.22
N ASP A 121 14.20 -0.82 3.49
CA ASP A 121 15.40 0.00 3.67
C ASP A 121 16.23 -0.40 4.89
N THR A 122 15.61 -1.06 5.88
CA THR A 122 16.29 -1.50 7.11
C THR A 122 16.64 -2.99 7.08
N SER A 123 15.77 -3.83 6.52
CA SER A 123 15.83 -5.29 6.66
C SER A 123 16.00 -6.03 5.33
N GLY A 124 15.91 -5.32 4.20
CA GLY A 124 15.93 -5.89 2.87
C GLY A 124 14.76 -6.84 2.59
N LEU A 125 14.88 -7.63 1.52
CA LEU A 125 13.84 -8.55 1.06
C LEU A 125 13.57 -9.72 2.03
N THR A 126 14.53 -10.03 2.89
CA THR A 126 14.44 -11.15 3.84
C THR A 126 13.42 -10.91 4.96
N ALA A 127 12.85 -9.70 5.05
CA ALA A 127 11.73 -9.40 5.94
C ALA A 127 10.48 -10.23 5.61
N TRP A 128 10.28 -10.58 4.33
CA TRP A 128 9.11 -11.35 3.89
C TRP A 128 9.41 -12.84 3.79
N SER A 129 8.57 -13.66 4.41
CA SER A 129 8.74 -15.12 4.41
C SER A 129 8.59 -15.71 3.00
N VAL A 130 7.67 -15.17 2.21
CA VAL A 130 7.45 -15.57 0.81
C VAL A 130 8.68 -15.34 -0.07
N TYR A 131 9.49 -14.33 0.25
CA TYR A 131 10.77 -14.09 -0.42
C TYR A 131 11.79 -15.18 -0.04
N ARG A 132 11.96 -15.42 1.27
CA ARG A 132 12.89 -16.44 1.78
C ARG A 132 12.58 -17.83 1.26
N GLN A 133 11.30 -18.18 1.17
CA GLN A 133 10.82 -19.47 0.67
C GLN A 133 10.79 -19.55 -0.87
N GLY A 134 10.95 -18.41 -1.56
CA GLY A 134 10.89 -18.33 -3.02
C GLY A 134 9.49 -18.48 -3.61
N THR A 135 8.43 -18.51 -2.80
CA THR A 135 7.05 -18.67 -3.26
C THR A 135 6.58 -17.47 -4.07
N TYR A 136 7.17 -16.29 -3.89
CA TYR A 136 6.93 -15.11 -4.73
C TYR A 136 7.25 -15.33 -6.21
N LYS A 137 8.19 -16.22 -6.54
CA LYS A 137 8.67 -16.42 -7.92
C LYS A 137 7.55 -16.85 -8.88
N LYS A 138 6.49 -17.49 -8.39
CA LYS A 138 5.32 -17.88 -9.21
C LYS A 138 4.52 -16.69 -9.75
N HIS A 139 4.78 -15.49 -9.22
CA HIS A 139 4.14 -14.24 -9.62
C HIS A 139 5.05 -13.35 -10.47
N LEU A 140 6.29 -13.77 -10.75
CA LEU A 140 7.13 -13.08 -11.72
C LEU A 140 6.67 -13.44 -13.15
N PRO A 141 6.75 -12.50 -14.10
CA PRO A 141 6.46 -12.76 -15.51
C PRO A 141 7.52 -13.64 -16.20
#